data_AF-A0AAW6XNH8-F1
#
_entry.id   AF-A0AAW6XNH8-F1
#
_cell.length_a   1.000
_cell.length_b   1.000
_cell.length_c   1.000
_cell.angle_alpha   90.00
_cell.angle_beta   90.00
_cell.angle_gamma   90.00
#
_symmetry.space_group_name_H-M   'P 1'
#
loop_
_entity.id
_entity.type
_entity.pdbx_description
1 polymer ?
#
loop_
_entity_poly.entity_id
_entity_poly.type
_entity_poly.pdbx_seq_one_letter_code
_entity_poly.pdbx_strand_id
1 'polypeptide(L)'
;AFAVKMPVVPLHGWLPDAHSQAPTAGSVDLAGILLKTAAYGLLRFSLPLFPNASAEFAPIAMWLGVIGIFYGAWMAFAQTDIKRLIAYTSVSHMG
;
A
#
# COMPACT_ATOMS: atom_id res chain seq x y z
N ALA A 1 -5.04 0.65 11.45
CA ALA A 1 -6.00 0.11 10.46
C ALA A 1 -5.62 0.49 9.02
N PHE A 2 -5.57 1.80 8.67
CA PHE A 2 -5.29 2.22 7.29
C PHE A 2 -3.94 1.74 6.76
N ALA A 3 -2.87 1.74 7.57
CA ALA A 3 -1.54 1.29 7.14
C ALA A 3 -1.49 -0.14 6.58
N VAL A 4 -2.30 -1.07 7.11
CA VAL A 4 -2.40 -2.45 6.57
C VAL A 4 -3.01 -2.43 5.18
N LYS A 5 -4.04 -1.61 4.97
CA LYS A 5 -4.82 -1.54 3.74
C LYS A 5 -4.16 -0.63 2.66
N MET A 6 -3.32 0.32 3.08
CA MET A 6 -2.41 1.18 2.29
C MET A 6 -1.04 0.53 2.08
N PRO A 7 -1.00 -0.80 1.93
CA PRO A 7 0.14 -1.71 2.19
C PRO A 7 1.47 -1.04 2.57
N VAL A 8 1.52 -0.41 3.75
CA VAL A 8 2.73 0.29 4.22
C VAL A 8 3.72 -0.75 4.74
N VAL A 9 5.01 -0.61 4.46
CA VAL A 9 6.06 -1.47 5.04
C VAL A 9 6.05 -1.36 6.56
N PRO A 10 6.05 -2.48 7.34
CA PRO A 10 6.22 -3.89 6.95
C PRO A 10 4.91 -4.69 6.78
N LEU A 11 3.76 -4.02 6.72
CA LEU A 11 2.41 -4.61 6.75
C LEU A 11 1.86 -4.97 5.35
N HIS A 12 2.67 -4.90 4.30
CA HIS A 12 2.28 -5.10 2.89
C HIS A 12 2.20 -6.56 2.45
N GLY A 13 2.71 -7.50 3.26
CA GLY A 13 2.94 -8.90 2.85
C GLY A 13 1.70 -9.67 2.35
N TRP A 14 0.51 -9.25 2.75
CA TRP A 14 -0.74 -9.86 2.30
C TRP A 14 -1.07 -9.58 0.82
N LEU A 15 -0.62 -8.44 0.28
CA LEU A 15 -1.06 -7.97 -1.04
C LEU A 15 -0.54 -8.84 -2.20
N PRO A 16 0.75 -9.24 -2.24
CA PRO A 16 1.27 -10.15 -3.27
C PRO A 16 0.57 -11.51 -3.26
N ASP A 17 0.32 -12.05 -2.06
CA ASP A 17 -0.36 -13.34 -1.91
C ASP A 17 -1.81 -13.24 -2.39
N ALA A 18 -2.54 -12.18 -2.00
CA ALA A 18 -3.90 -11.93 -2.44
C ALA A 18 -3.99 -11.80 -3.98
N HIS A 19 -3.07 -11.06 -4.61
CA HIS A 19 -3.02 -10.95 -6.07
C HIS A 19 -2.74 -12.29 -6.75
N SER A 20 -1.77 -13.08 -6.25
CA SER A 20 -1.42 -14.37 -6.86
C SER A 20 -2.60 -15.34 -6.92
N GLN A 21 -3.40 -15.38 -5.84
CA GLN A 21 -4.50 -16.32 -5.66
C GLN A 21 -5.84 -15.81 -6.23
N ALA A 22 -5.99 -14.49 -6.42
CA ALA A 22 -7.24 -13.94 -6.92
C ALA A 22 -7.47 -14.27 -8.41
N PRO A 23 -8.75 -14.51 -8.81
CA PRO A 23 -9.12 -14.51 -10.21
C PRO A 23 -8.84 -13.13 -10.83
N THR A 24 -8.75 -13.05 -12.16
CA THR A 24 -8.36 -11.81 -12.85
C THR A 24 -9.22 -10.61 -12.45
N ALA A 25 -10.55 -10.77 -12.41
CA ALA A 25 -11.46 -9.72 -11.95
C ALA A 25 -11.18 -9.29 -10.50
N GLY A 26 -10.97 -10.27 -9.60
CA GLY A 26 -10.64 -9.98 -8.20
C GLY A 26 -9.31 -9.23 -8.03
N SER A 27 -8.30 -9.53 -8.86
CA SER A 27 -7.05 -8.75 -8.89
C SER A 27 -7.27 -7.30 -9.31
N VAL A 28 -8.17 -7.06 -10.27
CA VAL A 28 -8.52 -5.70 -10.71
C VAL A 28 -9.23 -4.93 -9.60
N ASP A 29 -10.15 -5.55 -8.87
CA ASP A 29 -10.86 -4.90 -7.76
C ASP A 29 -9.91 -4.60 -6.58
N LEU A 30 -9.03 -5.54 -6.26
CA LEU A 30 -7.99 -5.36 -5.24
C LEU A 30 -7.08 -4.17 -5.55
N ALA A 31 -6.54 -4.11 -6.77
CA ALA A 31 -5.66 -3.01 -7.16
C ALA A 31 -6.43 -1.70 -7.34
N GLY A 32 -7.59 -1.73 -7.99
CA GLY A 32 -8.34 -0.55 -8.43
C GLY A 32 -9.07 0.18 -7.31
N ILE A 33 -9.68 -0.57 -6.38
CA ILE A 33 -10.59 -0.01 -5.38
C ILE A 33 -10.00 -0.16 -3.98
N LEU A 34 -9.59 -1.37 -3.59
CA LEU A 34 -9.29 -1.66 -2.18
C LEU A 34 -8.17 -0.76 -1.64
N LEU A 35 -7.09 -0.60 -2.39
CA LEU A 35 -5.95 0.26 -2.04
C LEU A 35 -6.36 1.75 -1.91
N LYS A 36 -7.22 2.22 -2.83
CA LYS A 36 -7.67 3.61 -2.89
C LYS A 36 -8.56 3.98 -1.69
N THR A 37 -9.36 3.02 -1.21
CA THR A 37 -10.21 3.25 -0.03
C THR A 37 -9.40 3.54 1.24
N ALA A 38 -8.17 3.04 1.34
CA ALA A 38 -7.31 3.30 2.49
C ALA A 38 -6.73 4.72 2.50
N ALA A 39 -6.23 5.18 1.34
CA ALA A 39 -5.80 6.57 1.16
C ALA A 39 -6.97 7.54 1.39
N TYR A 40 -8.13 7.24 0.81
CA TYR A 40 -9.35 8.03 1.02
C TYR A 40 -9.74 8.09 2.50
N GLY A 41 -9.68 6.97 3.22
CA GLY A 41 -9.98 6.93 4.66
C GLY A 41 -9.02 7.77 5.50
N LEU A 42 -7.72 7.75 5.20
CA LEU A 42 -6.73 8.62 5.84
C LEU A 42 -7.06 10.10 5.61
N LEU A 43 -7.33 10.48 4.36
CA LEU A 43 -7.65 11.86 4.00
C LEU A 43 -8.99 12.32 4.61
N ARG A 44 -9.99 11.43 4.65
CA ARG A 44 -11.34 11.77 5.10
C ARG A 44 -11.48 11.77 6.61
N PHE A 45 -10.79 10.87 7.31
CA PHE A 45 -10.97 10.66 8.75
C PHE A 45 -9.75 11.08 9.56
N SER A 46 -8.54 10.63 9.20
CA SER A 46 -7.36 10.91 10.03
C SER A 46 -7.00 12.39 10.04
N LEU A 47 -6.88 13.02 8.87
CA LEU A 47 -6.51 14.44 8.80
C LEU A 47 -7.54 15.37 9.46
N PRO A 48 -8.87 15.24 9.22
CA PRO A 48 -9.83 16.17 9.79
C PRO A 48 -10.14 15.92 11.26
N LEU A 49 -10.14 14.66 11.71
CA LEU A 49 -10.45 14.32 13.11
C LEU A 49 -9.24 14.51 14.03
N PHE A 50 -8.02 14.32 13.52
CA PHE A 50 -6.79 14.36 14.31
C PHE A 50 -5.70 15.21 13.63
N PRO A 51 -5.91 16.52 13.41
CA PRO A 51 -5.01 17.35 12.63
C PRO A 51 -3.61 17.47 13.26
N ASN A 52 -3.53 17.71 14.58
CA ASN A 52 -2.25 17.88 15.27
C ASN A 52 -1.45 16.57 15.30
N ALA A 53 -2.09 15.45 15.69
CA ALA A 53 -1.44 14.14 15.69
C ALA A 53 -1.01 13.70 14.28
N SER A 54 -1.78 14.05 13.25
CA SER A 54 -1.41 13.79 11.86
C SER A 54 -0.17 14.60 11.45
N ALA A 55 -0.07 15.87 11.86
CA ALA A 55 1.09 16.71 11.60
C ALA A 55 2.35 16.20 12.32
N GLU A 56 2.22 15.78 13.58
CA GLU A 56 3.31 15.17 14.35
C GLU A 56 3.78 13.84 13.75
N PHE A 57 2.85 13.04 13.22
CA PHE A 57 3.16 11.75 12.60
C PHE A 57 3.66 11.86 11.16
N ALA A 58 3.44 12.99 10.48
CA ALA A 58 3.78 13.17 9.07
C ALA A 58 5.24 12.83 8.71
N PRO A 59 6.27 13.22 9.50
CA PRO A 59 7.66 12.83 9.22
C PRO A 59 7.88 11.31 9.19
N ILE A 60 7.24 10.58 10.12
CA ILE A 60 7.33 9.12 10.17
C ILE A 60 6.62 8.52 8.95
N ALA A 61 5.42 9.01 8.61
CA ALA A 61 4.68 8.56 7.45
C ALA A 61 5.46 8.78 6.13
N MET A 62 6.13 9.93 5.99
CA MET A 62 6.97 10.23 4.83
C MET A 62 8.15 9.26 4.72
N TRP A 63 8.84 8.97 5.83
CA TRP A 63 9.93 7.98 5.82
C TRP A 63 9.43 6.57 5.47
N LEU A 64 8.29 6.16 6.01
CA LEU A 64 7.66 4.88 5.64
C LEU A 64 7.30 4.83 4.15
N GLY A 65 6.85 5.95 3.57
CA GLY A 65 6.60 6.09 2.14
C GLY A 65 7.87 5.91 1.31
N VAL A 66 8.93 6.66 1.63
CA VAL A 66 10.25 6.53 0.97
C VAL A 66 10.77 5.09 1.04
N ILE A 67 10.69 4.45 2.20
CA ILE A 67 11.07 3.04 2.35
C ILE A 67 10.19 2.15 1.47
N GLY A 68 8.87 2.38 1.46
CA GLY A 68 7.91 1.66 0.64
C GLY A 68 8.20 1.72 -0.87
N ILE A 69 8.59 2.89 -1.37
CA ILE A 69 8.98 3.08 -2.78
C ILE A 69 10.17 2.17 -3.11
N PHE A 70 11.29 2.33 -2.40
CA PHE A 70 12.52 1.59 -2.73
C PHE A 70 12.39 0.08 -2.46
N TYR A 71 11.83 -0.28 -1.31
CA TYR A 71 11.64 -1.67 -0.92
C TYR A 71 10.64 -2.37 -1.86
N GLY A 72 9.52 -1.73 -2.19
CA GLY A 72 8.52 -2.27 -3.12
C GLY A 72 9.11 -2.50 -4.52
N ALA A 73 9.88 -1.53 -5.03
CA ALA A 73 10.56 -1.64 -6.32
C ALA A 73 11.60 -2.79 -6.32
N TRP A 74 12.40 -2.90 -5.26
CA TRP A 74 13.37 -3.99 -5.13
C TRP A 74 12.69 -5.36 -5.07
N MET A 75 11.62 -5.50 -4.29
CA MET A 75 10.88 -6.75 -4.20
C MET A 75 10.20 -7.12 -5.52
N ALA A 76 9.69 -6.13 -6.27
CA ALA A 76 9.11 -6.35 -7.59
C ALA A 76 10.15 -6.90 -8.58
N PHE A 77 11.37 -6.37 -8.57
CA PHE A 77 12.48 -6.84 -9.42
C PHE A 77 12.84 -8.31 -9.15
N ALA A 78 12.70 -8.77 -7.90
CA ALA A 78 13.00 -10.14 -7.52
C ALA A 78 11.87 -11.16 -7.83
N GLN A 79 10.69 -10.71 -8.29
CA GLN A 79 9.57 -11.62 -8.55
C GLN A 79 9.67 -12.31 -9.91
N THR A 80 9.35 -13.60 -9.93
CA THR A 80 9.15 -14.39 -11.16
C THR A 80 7.67 -14.52 -11.55
N ASP A 81 6.75 -14.34 -10.60
CA ASP A 81 5.30 -14.34 -10.83
C ASP A 81 4.80 -12.93 -11.21
N ILE A 82 4.10 -12.81 -12.33
CA ILE A 82 3.65 -11.53 -12.86
C ILE A 82 2.61 -10.84 -11.98
N LYS A 83 1.71 -11.59 -11.32
CA LYS A 83 0.70 -11.00 -10.43
C LYS A 83 1.34 -10.47 -9.15
N ARG A 84 2.33 -11.19 -8.61
CA ARG A 84 3.14 -10.71 -7.48
C ARG A 84 3.98 -9.49 -7.85
N LEU A 85 4.56 -9.47 -9.04
CA LEU A 85 5.28 -8.31 -9.57
C LEU A 85 4.37 -7.07 -9.62
N ILE A 86 3.16 -7.21 -10.17
CA ILE A 86 2.16 -6.12 -10.23
C ILE A 86 1.74 -5.69 -8.81
N ALA A 87 1.63 -6.62 -7.88
CA ALA A 87 1.33 -6.28 -6.48
C ALA A 87 2.46 -5.46 -5.84
N TYR A 88 3.73 -5.86 -5.98
CA TYR A 88 4.86 -5.11 -5.39
C TYR A 88 5.10 -3.75 -6.06
N THR A 89 4.88 -3.62 -7.37
CA THR A 89 4.88 -2.30 -8.03
C THR A 89 3.76 -1.41 -7.50
N SER A 90 2.60 -1.98 -7.16
CA SER A 90 1.52 -1.24 -6.48
C SER A 90 1.93 -0.80 -5.06
N VAL A 91 2.64 -1.63 -4.28
CA VAL A 91 3.22 -1.23 -2.98
C VAL A 91 4.16 -0.04 -3.17
N SER A 92 5.04 -0.10 -4.16
CA SER A 92 5.97 1.00 -4.48
C SER A 92 5.28 2.29 -4.88
N HIS A 93 4.14 2.22 -5.57
CA HIS A 93 3.37 3.41 -5.97
C HIS A 93 2.53 4.02 -4.84
N MET A 94 2.23 3.23 -3.80
CA MET A 94 1.42 3.64 -2.66
C MET A 94 2.27 4.20 -1.50
N GLY A 95 3.58 3.91 -1.50
CA GLY A 95 4.56 4.57 -0.62
C GLY A 95 4.86 5.98 -1.10
#